data_AF-A0A6G1FXI9-F1
#
_entry.id   AF-A0A6G1FXI9-F1
#
_cell.length_a   1.000
_cell.length_b   1.000
_cell.length_c   1.000
_cell.angle_alpha   90.00
_cell.angle_beta   90.00
_cell.angle_gamma   90.00
#
_symmetry.space_group_name_H-M   'P 1'
#
loop_
_entity.id
_entity.type
_entity.pdbx_description
1 polymer ?
#
loop_
_entity_poly.entity_id
_entity_poly.type
_entity_poly.pdbx_seq_one_letter_code
_entity_poly.pdbx_strand_id
1 'polypeptide(L)'
;MAMTADPASTDATKSPQPVTLRTTTALPSRSPIPLSASQETQVQQLYYKRVRAICRTEIHDFAACALNRTISATWACRDQRIAMNACLVDHSTQEQRDLAREEWFATMEDRRREREEQ
;
A
#
# COMPACT_ATOMS: atom_id res chain seq x y z
N MET A 1 -43.27 -5.80 -27.87
CA MET A 1 -43.88 -7.08 -27.48
C MET A 1 -43.06 -8.21 -28.08
N ALA A 2 -42.25 -8.88 -27.26
CA ALA A 2 -41.83 -10.27 -27.42
C ALA A 2 -41.14 -10.67 -26.11
N MET A 3 -41.78 -11.58 -25.39
CA MET A 3 -41.33 -12.19 -24.14
C MET A 3 -40.41 -13.37 -24.46
N THR A 4 -39.42 -13.62 -23.62
CA THR A 4 -38.86 -14.95 -23.19
C THR A 4 -37.50 -14.68 -22.54
N ALA A 5 -37.01 -15.34 -21.50
CA ALA A 5 -37.50 -16.19 -20.43
C ALA A 5 -36.21 -16.51 -19.63
N ASP A 6 -36.20 -16.33 -18.31
CA ASP A 6 -35.19 -16.95 -17.45
C ASP A 6 -35.31 -18.47 -17.51
N PRO A 7 -34.19 -19.19 -17.30
CA PRO A 7 -34.27 -20.39 -16.48
C PRO A 7 -33.34 -20.33 -15.26
N ALA A 8 -33.91 -20.87 -14.20
CA ALA A 8 -33.41 -20.96 -12.85
C ALA A 8 -32.19 -21.88 -12.66
N SER A 9 -31.48 -21.60 -11.57
CA SER A 9 -30.82 -22.49 -10.62
C SER A 9 -30.49 -23.93 -11.03
N THR A 10 -29.20 -24.27 -10.93
CA THR A 10 -28.78 -25.57 -10.39
C THR A 10 -27.76 -25.36 -9.26
N ASP A 11 -28.28 -25.57 -8.06
CA ASP A 11 -27.55 -25.84 -6.83
C ASP A 11 -26.65 -27.07 -7.03
N ALA A 12 -25.36 -26.94 -6.74
CA ALA A 12 -24.43 -28.05 -6.67
C ALA A 12 -23.81 -28.10 -5.27
N THR A 13 -24.63 -28.50 -4.31
CA THR A 13 -24.22 -29.05 -3.02
C THR A 13 -23.23 -30.19 -3.25
N LYS A 14 -21.94 -29.98 -2.91
CA LYS A 14 -20.91 -31.02 -2.88
C LYS A 14 -20.56 -31.38 -1.44
N SER A 15 -20.87 -32.63 -1.11
CA SER A 15 -20.66 -33.40 0.13
C SER A 15 -19.39 -33.07 0.94
N PRO A 16 -19.44 -33.16 2.30
CA PRO A 16 -18.35 -32.76 3.19
C PRO A 16 -17.19 -33.75 3.15
N GLN A 17 -15.99 -33.22 2.91
CA GLN A 17 -14.73 -33.97 3.05
C GLN A 17 -14.34 -34.06 4.54
N PRO A 18 -13.77 -35.18 5.00
CA PRO A 18 -13.34 -35.36 6.39
C PRO A 18 -12.14 -34.44 6.68
N VAL A 19 -12.35 -33.46 7.57
CA VAL A 19 -11.30 -32.58 8.11
C VAL A 19 -10.37 -33.41 8.99
N THR A 20 -9.24 -33.81 8.41
CA THR A 20 -8.09 -34.28 9.17
C THR A 20 -7.50 -33.08 9.91
N LEU A 21 -7.65 -33.06 11.24
CA LEU A 21 -7.02 -32.10 12.14
C LEU A 21 -5.50 -32.23 12.03
N ARG A 22 -4.88 -31.50 11.10
CA ARG A 22 -3.45 -31.22 11.13
C ARG A 22 -3.23 -30.11 12.14
N THR A 23 -2.61 -30.46 13.27
CA THR A 23 -1.98 -29.50 14.17
C THR A 23 -0.80 -28.85 13.44
N THR A 24 -1.08 -27.82 12.64
CA THR A 24 -0.06 -26.91 12.15
C THR A 24 0.28 -26.00 13.32
N THR A 25 1.48 -26.14 13.89
CA THR A 25 2.09 -25.04 14.64
C THR A 25 2.27 -23.91 13.64
N ALA A 26 1.27 -23.05 13.54
CA ALA A 26 1.23 -21.95 12.61
C ALA A 26 2.34 -20.97 13.00
N LEU A 27 3.25 -20.66 12.07
CA LEU A 27 3.99 -19.40 12.14
C LEU A 27 2.98 -18.27 12.45
N PRO A 28 3.35 -17.26 13.25
CA PRO A 28 2.48 -16.10 13.46
C PRO A 28 2.04 -15.59 12.09
N SER A 29 0.72 -15.49 11.91
CA SER A 29 0.12 -15.27 10.61
C SER A 29 0.81 -14.09 9.91
N ARG A 30 1.42 -14.33 8.74
CA ARG A 30 1.94 -13.29 7.84
C ARG A 30 0.85 -12.32 7.34
N SER A 31 -0.40 -12.49 7.78
CA SER A 31 -1.43 -11.48 7.64
C SER A 31 -1.28 -10.45 8.75
N PRO A 32 -0.90 -9.20 8.44
CA PRO A 32 -0.81 -8.14 9.43
C PRO A 32 -2.19 -7.90 10.05
N ILE A 33 -2.19 -7.41 11.30
CA ILE A 33 -3.40 -7.02 12.02
C ILE A 33 -4.23 -6.08 11.11
N PRO A 34 -5.51 -6.39 10.87
CA PRO A 34 -6.33 -5.57 10.00
C PRO A 34 -6.50 -4.18 10.62
N LEU A 35 -6.04 -3.16 9.90
CA LEU A 35 -6.21 -1.77 10.28
C LEU A 35 -7.53 -1.26 9.70
N SER A 36 -8.16 -0.29 10.36
CA SER A 36 -9.27 0.45 9.76
C SER A 36 -8.80 1.25 8.55
N ALA A 37 -9.70 1.55 7.60
CA ALA A 37 -9.36 2.29 6.38
C ALA A 37 -8.67 3.64 6.64
N SER A 38 -9.06 4.33 7.72
CA SER A 38 -8.41 5.59 8.14
C SER A 38 -6.96 5.37 8.60
N GLN A 39 -6.71 4.29 9.34
CA GLN A 39 -5.37 3.93 9.83
C GLN A 39 -4.46 3.49 8.68
N GLU A 40 -4.99 2.73 7.71
CA GLU A 40 -4.26 2.34 6.50
C GLU A 40 -3.85 3.57 5.67
N THR A 41 -4.71 4.59 5.60
CA THR A 41 -4.38 5.85 4.94
C THR A 41 -3.19 6.54 5.62
N GLN A 42 -3.11 6.52 6.96
CA GLN A 42 -1.99 7.09 7.71
C GLN A 42 -0.69 6.32 7.47
N VAL A 43 -0.74 4.99 7.49
CA VAL A 43 0.41 4.13 7.16
C VAL A 43 0.87 4.39 5.72
N GLN A 44 -0.06 4.56 4.79
CA GLN A 44 0.26 4.84 3.40
C GLN A 44 0.90 6.22 3.20
N GLN A 45 0.53 7.22 4.01
CA GLN A 45 1.21 8.52 4.03
C GLN A 45 2.65 8.41 4.54
N LEU A 46 2.90 7.65 5.62
CA LEU A 46 4.25 7.38 6.13
C LEU A 46 5.10 6.65 5.10
N TYR A 47 4.53 5.62 4.48
CA TYR A 47 5.15 4.89 3.37
C TYR A 47 5.58 5.82 2.23
N TYR A 48 4.67 6.66 1.71
CA TYR A 48 5.02 7.59 0.64
C TYR A 48 6.04 8.65 1.07
N LYS A 49 5.99 9.12 2.32
CA LYS A 49 7.00 10.04 2.87
C LYS A 49 8.39 9.39 2.85
N ARG A 50 8.49 8.13 3.27
CA ARG A 50 9.72 7.36 3.30
C ARG A 50 10.28 7.11 1.90
N VAL A 51 9.46 6.62 0.97
CA VAL A 51 9.87 6.37 -0.42
C VAL A 51 10.36 7.67 -1.09
N ARG A 52 9.67 8.80 -0.87
CA ARG A 52 10.12 10.11 -1.37
C ARG A 52 11.41 10.60 -0.72
N ALA A 53 11.67 10.25 0.54
CA ALA A 53 12.92 10.60 1.21
C ALA A 53 14.12 9.84 0.60
N ILE A 54 13.92 8.58 0.20
CA ILE A 54 14.93 7.78 -0.50
C ILE A 54 15.18 8.36 -1.90
N CYS A 55 14.11 8.60 -2.68
CA CYS A 55 14.19 9.13 -4.04
C CYS A 55 14.37 10.66 -4.12
N ARG A 56 14.91 11.29 -3.07
CA ARG A 56 14.96 12.76 -2.97
C ARG A 56 15.74 13.42 -4.09
N THR A 57 16.84 12.81 -4.52
CA THR A 57 17.70 13.33 -5.59
C THR A 57 16.95 13.39 -6.92
N GLU A 58 16.33 12.28 -7.33
CA GLU A 58 15.58 12.21 -8.59
C GLU A 58 14.38 13.16 -8.61
N ILE A 59 13.67 13.26 -7.47
CA ILE A 59 12.55 14.20 -7.31
C ILE A 59 13.03 15.65 -7.42
N HIS A 60 14.19 15.96 -6.83
CA HIS A 60 14.78 17.29 -6.91
C HIS A 60 15.16 17.66 -8.34
N ASP A 61 15.77 16.75 -9.10
CA ASP A 61 16.21 17.03 -10.47
C ASP A 61 15.02 17.20 -11.42
N PHE A 62 13.95 16.42 -11.23
CA PHE A 62 12.67 16.65 -11.91
C PHE A 62 12.08 18.01 -11.56
N ALA A 63 12.07 18.38 -10.27
CA ALA A 63 11.56 19.68 -9.82
C ALA A 63 12.39 20.83 -10.43
N ALA A 64 13.71 20.74 -10.41
CA ALA A 64 14.61 21.74 -10.97
C ALA A 64 14.34 21.99 -12.47
N CYS A 65 14.10 20.94 -13.25
CA CYS A 65 13.72 21.06 -14.66
C CYS A 65 12.31 21.68 -14.83
N ALA A 66 11.36 21.32 -13.98
CA ALA A 66 9.97 21.74 -14.07
C ALA A 66 9.68 23.16 -13.56
N LEU A 67 10.52 23.72 -12.68
CA LEU A 67 10.30 25.02 -12.02
C LEU A 67 9.98 26.17 -12.99
N ASN A 68 10.56 26.16 -14.20
CA ASN A 68 10.37 27.22 -15.20
C ASN A 68 9.48 26.82 -16.38
N ARG A 69 8.81 25.65 -16.31
CA ARG A 69 8.09 25.06 -17.44
C ARG A 69 6.71 24.56 -17.00
N THR A 70 5.71 25.44 -16.97
CA THR A 70 4.35 25.08 -16.53
C THR A 70 3.60 24.22 -17.56
N ILE A 71 3.60 24.63 -18.83
CA ILE A 71 2.90 23.93 -19.92
C ILE A 71 3.82 22.85 -20.53
N SER A 72 5.11 23.15 -20.53
CA SER A 72 6.11 22.45 -21.32
C SER A 72 6.96 21.46 -20.49
N ALA A 73 6.60 21.12 -19.25
CA ALA A 73 7.42 20.20 -18.43
C ALA A 73 7.31 18.74 -18.90
N THR A 74 6.13 18.28 -19.31
CA THR A 74 5.85 16.85 -19.57
C THR A 74 6.72 16.25 -20.68
N TRP A 75 6.99 17.01 -21.73
CA TRP A 75 7.90 16.66 -22.82
C TRP A 75 9.36 17.08 -22.58
N ALA A 76 9.63 18.29 -22.06
CA ALA A 76 11.00 18.82 -21.91
C ALA A 76 11.77 18.18 -20.75
N CYS A 77 11.07 17.73 -19.70
CA CYS A 77 11.65 17.07 -18.53
C CYS A 77 11.34 15.56 -18.52
N ARG A 78 11.19 14.97 -19.72
CA ARG A 78 10.80 13.56 -19.87
C ARG A 78 11.80 12.62 -19.21
N ASP A 79 13.09 12.88 -19.38
CA ASP A 79 14.15 12.01 -18.89
C ASP A 79 14.20 12.02 -17.35
N GLN A 80 14.14 13.20 -16.74
CA GLN A 80 14.08 13.34 -15.28
C GLN A 80 12.79 12.71 -14.72
N ARG A 81 11.66 12.83 -15.41
CA ARG A 81 10.40 12.17 -15.00
C ARG A 81 10.55 10.64 -15.01
N ILE A 82 11.19 10.08 -16.03
CA ILE A 82 11.41 8.63 -16.13
C ILE A 82 12.33 8.16 -15.00
N ALA A 83 13.43 8.86 -14.74
CA ALA A 83 14.37 8.53 -13.67
C ALA A 83 13.71 8.59 -12.28
N MET A 84 12.97 9.65 -11.99
CA MET A 84 12.17 9.77 -10.75
C MET A 84 11.16 8.64 -10.61
N ASN A 85 10.42 8.33 -11.66
CA ASN A 85 9.42 7.27 -11.61
C ASN A 85 10.05 5.88 -11.45
N ALA A 86 11.22 5.64 -12.05
CA ALA A 86 11.96 4.39 -11.86
C ALA A 86 12.32 4.19 -10.39
N CYS A 87 12.94 5.18 -9.75
CA CYS A 87 13.27 5.12 -8.32
C CYS A 87 12.02 4.87 -7.44
N LEU A 88 10.92 5.60 -7.71
CA LEU A 88 9.69 5.45 -6.94
C LEU A 88 9.11 4.04 -7.05
N VAL A 89 9.16 3.42 -8.22
CA VAL A 89 8.66 2.05 -8.44
C VAL A 89 9.59 1.03 -7.80
N ASP A 90 10.91 1.19 -7.93
CA ASP A 90 11.91 0.28 -7.37
C ASP A 90 11.82 0.19 -5.84
N HIS A 91 11.56 1.32 -5.17
CA HIS A 91 11.37 1.37 -3.72
C HIS A 91 9.92 1.18 -3.27
N SER A 92 8.98 0.98 -4.21
CA SER A 92 7.58 0.74 -3.88
C SER A 92 7.32 -0.74 -3.51
N THR A 93 8.09 -1.27 -2.57
CA THR A 93 8.01 -2.69 -2.16
C THR A 93 7.07 -2.91 -0.98
N GLN A 94 6.56 -4.14 -0.87
CA GLN A 94 5.75 -4.56 0.27
C GLN A 94 6.52 -4.45 1.59
N GLU A 95 7.82 -4.69 1.58
CA GLU A 95 8.70 -4.54 2.75
C GLU A 95 8.71 -3.10 3.28
N GLN A 96 8.83 -2.09 2.40
CA GLN A 96 8.76 -0.68 2.82
C GLN A 96 7.38 -0.33 3.42
N ARG A 97 6.31 -0.96 2.92
CA ARG A 97 4.95 -0.80 3.47
C ARG A 97 4.82 -1.43 4.85
N ASP A 98 5.45 -2.58 5.08
CA ASP A 98 5.42 -3.26 6.37
C ASP A 98 6.24 -2.50 7.42
N LEU A 99 7.43 -1.98 7.05
CA LEU A 99 8.22 -1.09 7.91
C LEU A 99 7.47 0.21 8.27
N ALA A 100 6.72 0.78 7.32
CA ALA A 100 5.88 1.95 7.59
C ALA A 100 4.72 1.61 8.55
N ARG A 101 4.22 0.37 8.53
CA ARG A 101 3.21 -0.11 9.47
C ARG A 101 3.80 -0.25 10.87
N GLU A 102 5.00 -0.81 11.00
CA GLU A 102 5.72 -0.92 12.27
C GLU A 102 6.00 0.46 12.88
N GLU A 103 6.48 1.41 12.08
CA GLU A 103 6.71 2.79 12.51
C GLU A 103 5.40 3.46 12.99
N TRP A 104 4.29 3.22 12.30
CA TRP A 104 2.99 3.74 12.70
C TRP A 104 2.53 3.18 14.06
N PHE A 105 2.70 1.88 14.28
CA PHE A 105 2.38 1.26 15.57
C PHE A 105 3.27 1.81 16.69
N ALA A 106 4.58 1.94 16.47
CA ALA A 106 5.50 2.55 17.44
C ALA A 106 5.07 3.97 17.82
N THR A 107 4.76 4.81 16.82
CA THR A 107 4.30 6.19 17.04
C THR A 107 2.97 6.25 17.81
N MET A 108 2.12 5.22 17.70
CA MET A 108 0.87 5.14 18.46
C MET A 108 1.10 4.77 19.92
N GLU A 109 2.04 3.86 20.18
CA GLU A 109 2.46 3.49 21.53
C GLU A 109 3.14 4.66 22.25
N ASP A 110 4.04 5.37 21.56
CA ASP A 110 4.69 6.57 22.07
C ASP A 110 3.66 7.65 22.45
N ARG A 111 2.71 7.94 21.55
CA ARG A 111 1.61 8.88 21.82
C ARG A 111 0.72 8.42 22.98
N ARG A 112 0.62 7.12 23.26
CA ARG A 112 -0.14 6.61 24.41
C ARG A 112 0.64 6.83 25.71
N ARG A 113 1.93 6.49 25.71
CA ARG A 113 2.84 6.71 26.84
C ARG A 113 2.90 8.18 27.24
N GLU A 114 3.03 9.09 26.28
CA GLU A 114 3.04 10.54 26.53
C GLU A 114 1.76 11.06 27.20
N ARG A 115 0.61 10.40 26.97
CA ARG A 115 -0.66 10.73 27.64
C ARG A 115 -0.79 10.10 29.03
N GLU A 116 -0.12 8.98 29.27
CA GLU A 116 -0.07 8.32 30.59
C GLU A 116 0.92 9.05 31.53
N GLU A 117 1.93 9.70 30.96
CA GLU A 117 2.95 10.49 31.69
C GLU A 117 2.50 11.94 31.97
N GLN A 118 1.39 12.41 31.38
CA GLN A 118 0.77 13.73 31.62
C GLN A 118 -0.38 13.66 32.64
#